data_AF-Q02C39-F1
#
_entry.id   AF-Q02C39-F1
#
_cell.length_a   1.000
_cell.length_b   1.000
_cell.length_c   1.000
_cell.angle_alpha   90.00
_cell.angle_beta   90.00
_cell.angle_gamma   90.00
#
_symmetry.space_group_name_H-M   'P 1'
#
loop_
_entity.id
_entity.type
_entity.pdbx_description
1 polymer ?
#
loop_
_entity_poly.entity_id
_entity_poly.type
_entity_poly.pdbx_seq_one_letter_code
_entity_poly.pdbx_strand_id
1 'polypeptide(L)'
;MEARFRDLLSEAVHIAEMYRADFGAALKPPAAVTAFRFKASAKPKAKKAAVKGKPVAAAPVKVDPPAAKPNPKVAGLQKRLATARKKLDDAKTAGTPTRVLEDKIYEIEDELRLAAQA
;
A
#
# COMPACT_ATOMS: atom_id res chain seq x y z
N MET A 1 22.47 4.95 -15.57
CA MET A 1 21.68 4.14 -14.61
C MET A 1 21.91 4.57 -13.17
N GLU A 2 23.16 4.73 -12.72
CA GLU A 2 23.45 5.12 -11.34
C GLU A 2 22.94 6.53 -10.96
N ALA A 3 23.10 7.53 -11.84
CA ALA A 3 22.54 8.88 -11.61
C ALA A 3 21.01 8.83 -11.41
N ARG A 4 20.28 8.20 -12.34
CA ARG A 4 18.83 7.98 -12.24
C ARG A 4 18.41 7.30 -10.93
N PHE A 5 19.21 6.34 -10.45
CA PHE A 5 18.96 5.67 -9.18
C PHE A 5 19.13 6.64 -7.99
N ARG A 6 20.18 7.48 -7.99
CA ARG A 6 20.38 8.50 -6.95
C ARG A 6 19.27 9.55 -6.97
N ASP A 7 18.83 9.97 -8.15
CA ASP A 7 17.72 10.91 -8.30
C ASP A 7 16.42 10.35 -7.70
N LEU A 8 16.12 9.08 -8.00
CA LEU A 8 14.96 8.39 -7.43
C LEU A 8 15.02 8.28 -5.89
N LEU A 9 16.22 8.08 -5.31
CA LEU A 9 16.37 8.06 -3.85
C LEU A 9 16.15 9.42 -3.22
N SER A 10 16.65 10.48 -3.85
CA SER A 10 16.40 11.86 -3.41
C SER A 10 14.92 12.20 -3.46
N GLU A 11 14.23 11.80 -4.53
CA GLU A 11 12.78 11.98 -4.67
C GLU A 11 12.00 11.19 -3.61
N ALA A 12 12.40 9.94 -3.33
CA ALA A 12 11.78 9.12 -2.29
C ALA A 12 11.92 9.73 -0.89
N VAL A 13 13.07 10.37 -0.58
CA VAL A 13 13.27 11.10 0.68
C VAL A 13 12.35 12.31 0.75
N HIS A 14 12.26 13.10 -0.33
CA HIS A 14 11.40 14.27 -0.38
C HIS A 14 9.92 13.92 -0.15
N ILE A 15 9.43 12.84 -0.77
CA ILE A 15 8.06 12.35 -0.56
C ILE A 15 7.85 11.89 0.89
N ALA A 16 8.84 11.25 1.51
CA ALA A 16 8.74 10.82 2.90
C ALA A 16 8.68 12.02 3.87
N GLU A 17 9.36 13.11 3.55
CA GLU A 17 9.30 14.37 4.32
C GLU A 17 7.94 15.06 4.16
N MET A 18 7.42 15.16 2.93
CA MET A 18 6.08 15.69 2.67
C MET A 18 5.01 14.88 3.44
N TYR A 19 5.06 13.55 3.33
CA TYR A 19 4.16 12.68 4.06
C TYR A 19 4.25 12.88 5.58
N ARG A 20 5.48 13.05 6.11
CA ARG A 20 5.66 13.33 7.53
C ARG A 20 5.12 14.71 7.92
N ALA A 21 5.24 15.72 7.06
CA ALA A 21 4.69 17.05 7.30
C ALA A 21 3.16 17.04 7.32
N ASP A 22 2.55 16.28 6.41
CA ASP A 22 1.09 16.22 6.26
C ASP A 22 0.40 15.33 7.31
N PHE A 23 1.01 14.18 7.63
CA PHE A 23 0.39 13.14 8.45
C PHE A 23 1.08 12.93 9.81
N GLY A 24 2.19 13.64 10.08
CA GLY A 24 2.92 13.57 11.35
C GLY A 24 3.66 12.26 11.63
N ALA A 25 3.56 11.27 10.74
CA ALA A 25 4.12 9.93 10.90
C ALA A 25 5.18 9.63 9.83
N ALA A 26 6.18 8.81 10.20
CA ALA A 26 7.18 8.35 9.25
C ALA A 26 6.60 7.27 8.33
N LEU A 27 6.76 7.44 7.01
CA LEU A 27 6.37 6.44 6.03
C LEU A 27 7.27 5.21 6.16
N LYS A 28 6.68 4.07 6.53
CA LYS A 28 7.43 2.80 6.59
C LYS A 28 7.62 2.27 5.16
N PRO A 29 8.82 1.80 4.80
CA PRO A 29 9.01 1.14 3.52
C PRO A 29 8.19 -0.17 3.49
N PRO A 30 7.70 -0.59 2.31
CA PRO A 30 7.05 -1.89 2.15
C PRO A 30 7.95 -3.03 2.64
N ALA A 31 7.37 -4.11 3.18
CA ALA A 31 8.14 -5.22 3.76
C ALA A 31 9.13 -5.87 2.79
N ALA A 32 8.87 -5.78 1.48
CA ALA A 32 9.77 -6.24 0.42
C ALA A 32 11.04 -5.37 0.28
N VAL A 33 11.01 -4.11 0.70
CA VAL A 33 12.10 -3.15 0.59
C VAL A 33 12.78 -3.00 1.96
N THR A 34 13.69 -3.93 2.26
CA THR A 34 14.44 -3.92 3.53
C THR A 34 15.53 -2.84 3.58
N ALA A 35 15.99 -2.38 2.43
CA ALA A 35 16.90 -1.26 2.26
C ALA A 35 16.87 -0.79 0.81
N PHE A 36 17.04 0.51 0.56
CA PHE A 36 17.20 1.05 -0.78
C PHE A 36 18.55 0.71 -1.44
N ARG A 37 19.37 -0.13 -0.83
CA ARG A 37 20.68 -0.54 -1.37
C ARG A 37 20.51 -1.78 -2.23
N PHE A 38 20.86 -1.70 -3.50
CA PHE A 38 20.95 -2.86 -4.39
C PHE A 38 22.00 -3.84 -3.83
N LYS A 39 21.55 -4.98 -3.31
CA LYS A 39 22.42 -6.12 -2.95
C LYS A 39 22.51 -7.04 -4.15
N ALA A 40 23.57 -6.89 -4.95
CA ALA A 40 23.84 -7.72 -6.12
C ALA A 40 24.10 -9.22 -5.82
N SER A 41 24.09 -9.65 -4.56
CA SER A 41 24.45 -11.02 -4.18
C SER A 41 23.90 -11.40 -2.79
N ALA A 42 22.58 -11.51 -2.66
CA ALA A 42 21.99 -12.21 -1.52
C ALA A 42 21.81 -13.70 -1.87
N LYS A 43 22.88 -14.50 -1.80
CA LYS A 43 22.73 -15.96 -1.64
C LYS A 43 22.00 -16.22 -0.31
N PRO A 44 20.97 -17.07 -0.24
CA PRO A 44 20.27 -17.35 1.00
C PRO A 44 21.20 -18.13 1.93
N LYS A 45 21.77 -17.46 2.94
CA LYS A 45 22.48 -18.14 4.03
C LYS A 45 21.43 -18.62 5.03
N ALA A 46 21.19 -19.92 5.03
CA ALA A 46 20.45 -20.62 6.07
C ALA A 46 21.00 -20.22 7.45
N LYS A 47 20.13 -19.75 8.35
CA LYS A 47 20.47 -19.56 9.76
C LYS A 47 19.97 -20.74 10.56
N LYS A 48 20.91 -21.51 11.12
CA LYS A 48 20.69 -22.39 12.27
C LYS A 48 20.19 -21.58 13.46
N ALA A 49 19.23 -22.16 14.17
CA ALA A 49 18.66 -21.65 15.40
C ALA A 49 19.67 -21.67 16.57
N ALA A 50 19.55 -20.70 17.47
CA ALA A 50 19.91 -20.85 18.88
C ALA A 50 19.00 -19.93 19.72
N VAL A 51 18.50 -20.49 20.81
CA VAL A 51 17.37 -20.08 21.64
C VAL A 51 17.88 -19.37 22.91
N LYS A 52 17.15 -18.35 23.41
CA LYS A 52 16.60 -18.22 24.79
C LYS A 52 16.38 -16.76 25.19
N GLY A 53 15.13 -16.43 25.55
CA GLY A 53 14.76 -15.16 26.19
C GLY A 53 13.25 -14.91 26.37
N LYS A 54 12.55 -15.86 27.02
CA LYS A 54 11.20 -15.87 27.67
C LYS A 54 9.94 -15.28 26.98
N PRO A 55 8.75 -15.89 27.24
CA PRO A 55 7.57 -15.79 26.40
C PRO A 55 6.54 -14.77 26.90
N VAL A 56 5.83 -14.13 25.98
CA VAL A 56 4.42 -13.73 26.19
C VAL A 56 3.63 -14.30 25.01
N ALA A 57 2.69 -15.17 25.35
CA ALA A 57 1.84 -15.86 24.41
C ALA A 57 0.71 -14.95 23.91
N ALA A 58 0.52 -14.92 22.60
CA ALA A 58 -0.78 -14.82 21.91
C ALA A 58 -0.50 -15.09 20.42
N ALA A 59 -0.46 -16.37 20.05
CA ALA A 59 -1.51 -17.04 19.25
C ALA A 59 -1.23 -16.93 17.72
N PRO A 60 -1.46 -18.01 16.96
CA PRO A 60 -0.74 -18.35 15.73
C PRO A 60 -1.35 -17.64 14.52
N VAL A 61 -0.68 -17.53 13.36
CA VAL A 61 -0.94 -18.41 12.21
C VAL A 61 0.10 -18.13 11.09
N LYS A 62 0.83 -19.20 10.72
CA LYS A 62 1.24 -19.69 9.37
C LYS A 62 1.55 -18.62 8.30
N VAL A 63 2.81 -18.42 7.89
CA VAL A 63 3.50 -19.16 6.79
C VAL A 63 2.56 -19.68 5.69
N ASP A 64 2.40 -18.92 4.60
CA ASP A 64 2.84 -19.30 3.24
C ASP A 64 2.43 -18.18 2.25
N PRO A 65 3.28 -17.78 1.29
CA PRO A 65 2.88 -17.05 0.10
C PRO A 65 2.56 -18.05 -1.03
N PRO A 66 1.31 -18.12 -1.52
CA PRO A 66 1.06 -18.62 -2.85
C PRO A 66 0.38 -17.55 -3.69
N ALA A 67 0.98 -17.28 -4.85
CA ALA A 67 0.40 -16.51 -5.94
C ALA A 67 -1.08 -16.88 -6.17
N ALA A 68 -1.99 -15.91 -6.26
CA ALA A 68 -3.34 -16.24 -6.71
C ALA A 68 -4.18 -15.05 -7.21
N LYS A 69 -4.27 -14.96 -8.55
CA LYS A 69 -5.52 -14.79 -9.31
C LYS A 69 -6.20 -13.41 -9.27
N PRO A 70 -6.95 -13.04 -10.33
CA PRO A 70 -7.71 -11.79 -10.39
C PRO A 70 -8.61 -11.67 -9.15
N ASN A 71 -8.34 -10.68 -8.32
CA ASN A 71 -8.96 -10.53 -7.01
C ASN A 71 -10.43 -10.11 -7.23
N PRO A 72 -11.46 -10.94 -6.94
CA PRO A 72 -12.87 -10.62 -7.19
C PRO A 72 -13.34 -9.37 -6.43
N LYS A 73 -12.60 -9.01 -5.38
CA LYS A 73 -12.76 -7.76 -4.63
C LYS A 73 -12.45 -6.53 -5.49
N VAL A 74 -11.43 -6.58 -6.36
CA VAL A 74 -11.10 -5.47 -7.27
C VAL A 74 -12.24 -5.24 -8.27
N ALA A 75 -12.84 -6.30 -8.81
CA ALA A 75 -14.01 -6.18 -9.69
C ALA A 75 -15.23 -5.59 -8.94
N GLY A 76 -15.42 -5.93 -7.67
CA GLY A 76 -16.46 -5.33 -6.82
C GLY A 76 -16.21 -3.84 -6.53
N LEU A 77 -14.97 -3.47 -6.23
CA LEU A 77 -14.56 -2.08 -5.95
C LEU A 77 -14.65 -1.21 -7.21
N GLN A 78 -14.26 -1.73 -8.38
CA GLN A 78 -14.43 -1.04 -9.67
C GLN A 78 -15.91 -0.75 -9.98
N LYS A 79 -16.82 -1.71 -9.72
CA LYS A 79 -18.26 -1.50 -9.87
C LYS A 79 -18.80 -0.45 -8.91
N ARG A 80 -18.31 -0.44 -7.66
CA ARG A 80 -18.67 0.58 -6.66
C ARG A 80 -18.17 1.97 -7.05
N LEU A 81 -16.95 2.06 -7.57
CA LEU A 81 -16.34 3.30 -8.06
C LEU A 81 -17.15 3.86 -9.23
N ALA A 82 -17.50 3.03 -10.22
CA ALA A 82 -18.34 3.45 -11.35
C ALA A 82 -19.73 3.95 -10.90
N THR A 83 -20.33 3.27 -9.91
CA THR A 83 -21.62 3.67 -9.35
C THR A 83 -21.52 4.98 -8.56
N ALA A 84 -20.45 5.18 -7.80
CA ALA A 84 -20.21 6.39 -7.03
C ALA A 84 -19.94 7.60 -7.94
N ARG A 85 -19.17 7.43 -9.01
CA ARG A 85 -18.96 8.46 -10.04
C ARG A 85 -20.26 8.83 -10.75
N LYS A 86 -21.05 7.83 -11.15
CA LYS A 86 -22.38 8.09 -11.76
C LYS A 86 -23.29 8.87 -10.83
N LYS A 87 -23.35 8.50 -9.54
CA LYS A 87 -24.09 9.26 -8.53
C LYS A 87 -23.57 10.67 -8.32
N LEU A 88 -22.25 10.88 -8.43
CA LEU A 88 -21.65 12.19 -8.35
C LEU A 88 -22.01 13.06 -9.57
N ASP A 89 -22.05 12.49 -10.77
CA ASP A 89 -22.51 13.20 -11.97
C ASP A 89 -24.01 13.53 -11.90
N ASP A 90 -24.84 12.59 -11.42
CA ASP A 90 -26.27 12.83 -11.15
C ASP A 90 -26.47 13.90 -10.07
N ALA A 91 -25.65 13.90 -9.02
CA ALA A 91 -25.69 14.90 -7.96
C ALA A 91 -25.22 16.29 -8.42
N LYS A 92 -24.21 16.34 -9.30
CA LYS A 92 -23.72 17.57 -9.94
C LYS A 92 -24.76 18.18 -10.86
N THR A 93 -25.42 17.34 -11.68
CA THR A 93 -26.49 17.79 -12.57
C THR A 93 -27.75 18.23 -11.80
N ALA A 94 -28.04 17.59 -10.66
CA ALA A 94 -29.11 17.99 -9.75
C ALA A 94 -28.77 19.19 -8.86
N GLY A 95 -27.52 19.71 -8.90
CA GLY A 95 -27.08 20.84 -8.05
C GLY A 95 -27.02 20.51 -6.55
N THR A 96 -27.01 19.22 -6.20
CA THR A 96 -26.95 18.74 -4.82
C THR A 96 -25.50 18.66 -4.32
N PRO A 97 -25.24 18.79 -3.01
CA PRO A 97 -23.89 18.78 -2.48
C PRO A 97 -23.16 17.44 -2.76
N THR A 98 -22.08 17.50 -3.53
CA THR A 98 -21.34 16.32 -4.03
C THR A 98 -20.20 15.87 -3.13
N ARG A 99 -19.84 16.66 -2.12
CA ARG A 99 -18.67 16.43 -1.24
C ARG A 99 -18.67 15.02 -0.62
N VAL A 100 -19.82 14.55 -0.14
CA VAL A 100 -19.95 13.20 0.45
C VAL A 100 -19.74 12.09 -0.58
N LEU A 101 -20.05 12.35 -1.85
CA LEU A 101 -19.82 11.40 -2.94
C LEU A 101 -18.37 11.43 -3.42
N GLU A 102 -17.75 12.61 -3.41
CA GLU A 102 -16.32 12.81 -3.67
C GLU A 102 -15.47 12.09 -2.63
N ASP A 103 -15.76 12.29 -1.34
CA ASP A 103 -15.08 11.61 -0.22
C ASP A 103 -15.18 10.08 -0.37
N LYS A 104 -16.38 9.57 -0.70
CA LYS A 104 -16.59 8.13 -0.94
C LYS A 104 -15.81 7.60 -2.15
N ILE A 105 -15.64 8.39 -3.20
CA ILE A 105 -14.83 8.00 -4.37
C ILE A 105 -13.36 7.89 -3.96
N TYR A 106 -12.85 8.85 -3.17
CA TYR A 106 -11.49 8.81 -2.66
C TYR A 106 -11.23 7.56 -1.80
N GLU A 107 -12.15 7.20 -0.90
CA GLU A 107 -12.03 5.99 -0.08
C GLU A 107 -12.05 4.70 -0.93
N ILE A 108 -12.96 4.60 -1.92
CA ILE A 108 -13.05 3.42 -2.80
C ILE A 108 -11.80 3.29 -3.68
N GLU A 109 -11.23 4.41 -4.16
CA GLU A 109 -9.99 4.41 -4.93
C GLU A 109 -8.78 3.95 -4.09
N ASP A 110 -8.74 4.29 -2.80
CA ASP A 110 -7.72 3.81 -1.87
C ASP A 110 -7.87 2.32 -1.56
N GLU A 111 -9.08 1.84 -1.29
CA GLU A 111 -9.36 0.40 -1.14
C GLU A 111 -8.96 -0.39 -2.39
N LEU A 112 -9.13 0.20 -3.58
CA LEU A 112 -8.73 -0.41 -4.84
C LEU A 112 -7.21 -0.47 -4.99
N ARG A 113 -6.48 0.58 -4.57
CA ARG A 113 -5.01 0.55 -4.48
C ARG A 113 -4.53 -0.50 -3.49
N LEU A 114 -5.13 -0.58 -2.31
CA LEU A 114 -4.76 -1.55 -1.28
C LEU A 114 -5.03 -2.98 -1.74
N ALA A 115 -6.19 -3.23 -2.37
CA ALA A 115 -6.56 -4.52 -2.93
C ALA A 115 -5.73 -4.93 -4.16
N ALA A 116 -5.08 -3.98 -4.83
CA ALA A 116 -4.12 -4.23 -5.91
C ALA A 116 -2.70 -4.52 -5.39
N GLN A 117 -2.40 -4.14 -4.15
CA GLN A 117 -1.12 -4.40 -3.48
C GLN A 117 -1.14 -5.65 -2.59
N ALA A 118 -2.33 -6.23 -2.33
CA ALA A 118 -2.57 -7.45 -1.55
C ALA A 118 -2.74 -8.68 -2.46
#